data_AF-A0A2D4LZY8-F1
#
_entry.id   AF-A0A2D4LZY8-F1
#
_cell.length_a   1.000
_cell.length_b   1.000
_cell.length_c   1.000
_cell.angle_alpha   90.00
_cell.angle_beta   90.00
_cell.angle_gamma   90.00
#
_symmetry.space_group_name_H-M   'P 1'
#
loop_
_entity.id
_entity.type
_entity.pdbx_description
1 polymer ?
#
loop_
_entity_poly.entity_id
_entity_poly.type
_entity_poly.pdbx_seq_one_letter_code
_entity_poly.pdbx_strand_id
1 'polypeptide(L)'
;EKDGQNETEKVKVLFLPDTSIRLKNLTSFSKYLVCISAFNAAGDGPKTSPTEGRTLQAAPGVPSFLIFSEITCSALNVSWGEPTAANGILQGYRVIYEPLAPVQGVSKVVTVDIQGNWQRWLKIRDLTKGMTYMFRVQARTIIYGPELQANI
;
A
#
# COMPACT_ATOMS: atom_id res chain seq x y z
N GLU A 1 24.72 -0.71 22.44
CA GLU A 1 23.93 0.44 21.93
C GLU A 1 23.08 -0.01 20.77
N LYS A 2 21.76 0.17 20.83
CA LYS A 2 20.86 0.03 19.69
C LYS A 2 20.02 1.31 19.63
N ASP A 3 20.07 1.90 18.45
CA ASP A 3 19.50 3.18 18.06
C ASP A 3 18.08 3.40 18.56
N GLY A 4 17.89 4.58 19.15
CA GLY A 4 16.58 5.19 19.33
C GLY A 4 15.99 5.52 17.97
N GLN A 5 15.00 4.74 17.55
CA GLN A 5 13.98 5.25 16.65
C GLN A 5 12.95 5.97 17.50
N ASN A 6 13.01 7.31 17.47
CA ASN A 6 11.96 8.19 17.93
C ASN A 6 10.68 7.89 17.15
N GLU A 7 9.92 6.89 17.58
CA GLU A 7 8.50 6.78 17.26
C GLU A 7 7.85 8.00 17.88
N THR A 8 7.36 8.92 17.05
CA THR A 8 6.71 10.13 17.54
C THR A 8 5.43 9.67 18.24
N GLU A 9 5.48 9.53 19.56
CA GLU A 9 4.34 9.07 20.35
C GLU A 9 3.26 10.16 20.27
N LYS A 10 2.36 10.03 19.31
CA LYS A 10 1.22 10.95 19.15
C LYS A 10 0.17 10.57 20.17
N VAL A 11 0.26 11.15 21.35
CA VAL A 11 -0.75 11.02 22.39
C VAL A 11 -1.97 11.84 22.01
N LYS A 12 -3.13 11.20 21.88
CA LYS A 12 -4.42 11.86 21.67
C LYS A 12 -5.28 11.68 22.91
N VAL A 13 -5.51 12.78 23.63
CA VAL A 13 -6.38 12.81 24.82
C VAL A 13 -7.77 13.25 24.39
N LEU A 14 -8.80 12.55 24.86
CA LEU A 14 -10.20 12.82 24.57
C LEU A 14 -10.98 12.87 25.87
N PHE A 15 -11.76 13.92 26.07
CA PHE A 15 -12.65 14.08 27.22
C PHE A 15 -14.07 13.85 26.76
N LEU A 16 -14.71 12.78 27.24
CA LEU A 16 -16.04 12.38 26.82
C LEU A 16 -16.90 12.03 28.03
N PRO A 17 -18.21 12.33 27.98
CA PRO A 17 -19.15 11.94 29.04
C PRO A 17 -19.55 10.47 28.96
N ASP A 18 -19.27 9.81 27.81
CA ASP A 18 -19.65 8.42 27.55
C ASP A 18 -18.59 7.43 28.03
N THR A 19 -19.03 6.25 28.46
CA THR A 19 -18.15 5.14 28.84
C THR A 19 -17.64 4.34 27.64
N SER A 20 -17.93 4.79 26.40
CA SER A 20 -17.48 4.12 25.17
C SER A 20 -17.11 5.13 24.09
N ILE A 21 -16.09 4.81 23.30
CA ILE A 21 -15.67 5.63 22.17
C ILE A 21 -15.16 4.76 21.03
N ARG A 22 -15.48 5.15 19.79
CA ARG A 22 -14.82 4.63 18.57
C ARG A 22 -13.71 5.59 18.15
N LEU A 23 -12.46 5.17 18.36
CA LEU A 23 -11.29 5.90 17.85
C LEU A 23 -11.27 5.85 16.32
N LYS A 24 -11.08 7.00 15.69
CA LYS A 24 -11.04 7.19 14.23
C LYS A 24 -9.73 7.85 13.82
N ASN A 25 -9.40 7.76 12.53
CA ASN A 25 -8.20 8.34 11.92
C ASN A 25 -6.90 7.79 12.54
N LEU A 26 -6.89 6.48 12.80
CA LEU A 26 -5.70 5.74 13.18
C LEU A 26 -4.99 5.21 11.93
N THR A 27 -3.68 5.08 11.99
CA THR A 27 -2.86 4.49 10.92
C THR A 27 -3.22 3.01 10.76
N SER A 28 -3.42 2.56 9.52
CA SER A 28 -3.78 1.17 9.23
C SER A 28 -2.67 0.20 9.55
N PHE A 29 -3.04 -1.01 9.97
CA PHE A 29 -2.14 -2.09 10.37
C PHE A 29 -1.10 -1.73 11.45
N SER A 30 -1.33 -0.67 12.24
CA SER A 30 -0.46 -0.21 13.31
C SER A 30 -0.95 -0.66 14.69
N LYS A 31 0.01 -0.89 15.60
CA LYS A 31 -0.25 -1.16 17.02
C LYS A 31 -0.47 0.16 17.76
N TYR A 32 -1.36 0.15 18.74
CA TYR A 32 -1.67 1.26 19.63
C TYR A 32 -1.81 0.76 21.05
N LEU A 33 -1.36 1.58 22.01
CA LEU A 33 -1.64 1.40 23.43
C LEU A 33 -2.74 2.38 23.84
N VAL A 34 -3.72 1.89 24.59
CA VAL A 34 -4.84 2.70 25.09
C VAL A 34 -4.87 2.64 26.60
N CYS A 35 -4.92 3.80 27.25
CA CYS A 35 -5.13 3.96 28.68
C CYS A 35 -6.33 4.87 28.90
N ILE A 36 -7.08 4.63 29.98
CA ILE A 36 -8.24 5.43 30.36
C ILE A 36 -7.97 6.02 31.75
N SER A 37 -8.39 7.26 31.98
CA SER A 37 -8.51 7.83 33.32
C SER A 37 -9.87 8.52 33.42
N ALA A 38 -10.53 8.36 34.57
CA ALA A 38 -11.73 9.12 34.90
C ALA A 38 -11.33 10.45 35.53
N PHE A 39 -12.04 11.53 35.23
CA PHE A 39 -11.73 12.86 35.78
C PHE A 39 -12.98 13.50 36.38
N ASN A 40 -12.79 14.42 37.33
CA ASN A 40 -13.84 15.26 37.88
C ASN A 40 -13.30 16.68 38.13
N ALA A 41 -14.06 17.52 38.85
CA ALA A 41 -13.66 18.91 39.13
C ALA A 41 -12.35 19.04 39.95
N ALA A 42 -11.94 17.98 40.66
CA ALA A 42 -10.66 17.94 41.39
C ALA A 42 -9.48 17.50 40.51
N GLY A 43 -9.71 17.02 39.29
CA GLY A 43 -8.69 16.59 38.33
C GLY A 43 -8.86 15.15 37.83
N ASP A 44 -7.81 14.64 37.19
CA ASP A 44 -7.74 13.28 36.65
C ASP A 44 -7.45 12.25 37.77
N GLY A 45 -8.15 11.13 37.71
CA GLY A 45 -7.88 9.96 38.52
C GLY A 45 -6.71 9.12 38.00
N PRO A 46 -6.43 7.97 38.62
CA PRO A 46 -5.39 7.07 38.16
C PRO A 46 -5.71 6.52 36.76
N LYS A 47 -4.68 6.41 35.92
CA LYS A 47 -4.79 5.74 34.61
C LYS A 47 -4.87 4.23 34.80
N THR A 48 -5.65 3.57 33.94
CA THR A 48 -5.62 2.12 33.79
C THR A 48 -4.25 1.65 33.29
N SER A 49 -3.94 0.36 33.47
CA SER A 49 -2.84 -0.28 32.73
C SER A 49 -3.07 -0.15 31.21
N PRO A 50 -2.01 0.06 30.41
CA PRO A 50 -2.13 0.13 28.96
C PRO A 50 -2.67 -1.17 28.38
N THR A 51 -3.65 -1.07 27.48
CA THR A 51 -4.15 -2.19 26.69
C THR A 51 -3.69 -2.04 25.25
N GLU A 52 -3.07 -3.09 24.68
CA GLU A 52 -2.64 -3.11 23.29
C GLU A 52 -3.80 -3.48 22.35
N GLY A 53 -3.92 -2.74 21.25
CA GLY A 53 -4.78 -3.08 20.12
C GLY A 53 -4.07 -2.83 18.79
N ARG A 54 -4.49 -3.52 17.72
CA ARG A 54 -3.98 -3.30 16.37
C ARG A 54 -5.13 -2.96 15.43
N THR A 55 -4.95 -1.91 14.64
CA THR A 55 -5.91 -1.57 13.57
C THR A 55 -5.88 -2.62 12.46
N LEU A 56 -7.00 -2.76 11.75
CA LEU A 56 -7.13 -3.66 10.60
C LEU A 56 -6.23 -3.21 9.42
N GLN A 57 -6.03 -4.14 8.49
CA GLN A 57 -5.37 -3.87 7.23
C GLN A 57 -6.27 -3.03 6.31
N ALA A 58 -5.64 -2.26 5.43
CA ALA A 58 -6.29 -1.52 4.36
C ALA A 58 -5.56 -1.76 3.03
N ALA A 59 -6.08 -1.17 1.96
CA ALA A 59 -5.42 -1.16 0.66
C ALA A 59 -4.01 -0.56 0.78
N PRO A 60 -2.98 -1.13 0.12
CA PRO A 60 -1.67 -0.49 0.02
C PRO A 60 -1.78 0.87 -0.66
N GLY A 61 -0.74 1.69 -0.50
CA GLY A 61 -0.50 2.86 -1.32
C GLY A 61 -0.07 2.49 -2.75
N VAL A 62 0.13 3.52 -3.56
CA VAL A 62 0.65 3.38 -4.94
C VAL A 62 2.09 2.86 -4.91
N PRO A 63 2.50 1.93 -5.81
CA PRO A 63 3.91 1.60 -6.01
C PRO A 63 4.77 2.86 -6.19
N SER A 64 5.97 2.88 -5.63
CA SER A 64 6.80 4.11 -5.57
C SER A 64 7.45 4.49 -6.90
N PHE A 65 7.71 3.53 -7.78
CA PHE A 65 8.23 3.77 -9.13
C PHE A 65 7.84 2.65 -10.08
N LEU A 66 7.97 2.92 -11.38
CA LEU A 66 7.85 1.96 -12.48
C LEU A 66 9.01 2.23 -13.45
N ILE A 67 9.89 1.24 -13.65
CA ILE A 67 11.09 1.34 -14.47
C ILE A 67 11.04 0.29 -15.56
N PHE A 68 11.44 0.68 -16.78
CA PHE A 68 11.60 -0.22 -17.91
C PHE A 68 13.08 -0.41 -18.24
N SER A 69 13.47 -1.64 -18.55
CA SER A 69 14.86 -2.01 -18.88
C SER A 69 14.89 -3.13 -19.91
N GLU A 70 16.06 -3.42 -20.48
CA GLU A 70 16.24 -4.48 -21.52
C GLU A 70 15.21 -4.40 -22.65
N ILE A 71 14.96 -3.19 -23.14
CA ILE A 71 13.93 -2.90 -24.14
C ILE A 71 14.44 -3.36 -25.52
N THR A 72 13.64 -4.17 -26.19
CA THR A 72 13.83 -4.61 -27.58
C THR A 72 12.57 -4.27 -28.39
N CYS A 73 12.56 -4.63 -29.68
CA CYS A 73 11.39 -4.42 -30.53
C CYS A 73 10.15 -5.24 -30.15
N SER A 74 10.28 -6.26 -29.30
CA SER A 74 9.19 -7.17 -28.92
C SER A 74 9.19 -7.60 -27.45
N ALA A 75 10.12 -7.09 -26.64
CA ALA A 75 10.25 -7.48 -25.25
C ALA A 75 10.82 -6.35 -24.40
N LEU A 76 10.52 -6.36 -23.11
CA LEU A 76 11.11 -5.47 -22.12
C LEU A 76 11.03 -6.10 -20.73
N ASN A 77 11.83 -5.61 -19.79
CA ASN A 77 11.63 -5.82 -18.36
C ASN A 77 10.92 -4.62 -17.77
N VAL A 78 9.88 -4.86 -16.98
CA VAL A 78 9.25 -3.85 -16.14
C VAL A 78 9.51 -4.20 -14.67
N SER A 79 9.92 -3.21 -13.88
CA SER A 79 10.14 -3.35 -12.44
C SER A 79 9.50 -2.19 -11.69
N TRP A 80 9.13 -2.42 -10.43
CA TRP A 80 8.44 -1.42 -9.60
C TRP A 80 8.96 -1.43 -8.17
N GLY A 81 8.72 -0.31 -7.49
CA GLY A 81 9.06 -0.15 -6.08
C GLY A 81 7.97 -0.70 -5.15
N GLU A 82 8.29 -0.77 -3.86
CA GLU A 82 7.28 -1.02 -2.83
C GLU A 82 6.22 0.09 -2.82
N PRO A 83 5.00 -0.21 -2.35
CA PRO A 83 3.97 0.81 -2.19
C PRO A 83 4.41 1.86 -1.15
N THR A 84 4.06 3.11 -1.42
CA THR A 84 4.32 4.27 -0.54
C THR A 84 3.82 4.09 0.90
N ALA A 85 2.81 3.24 1.09
CA ALA A 85 2.39 2.72 2.39
C ALA A 85 1.95 1.27 2.24
N ALA A 86 2.43 0.35 3.09
CA ALA A 86 2.02 -1.05 3.01
C ALA A 86 0.58 -1.27 3.49
N ASN A 87 0.15 -0.54 4.53
CA ASN A 87 -1.17 -0.63 5.17
C ASN A 87 -1.61 -2.06 5.55
N GLY A 88 -0.67 -2.98 5.66
CA GLY A 88 -0.94 -4.41 5.79
C GLY A 88 0.25 -5.27 5.38
N ILE A 89 0.02 -6.56 5.30
CA ILE A 89 0.92 -7.56 4.74
C ILE A 89 0.68 -7.60 3.22
N LEU A 90 1.73 -7.31 2.44
CA LEU A 90 1.66 -7.39 0.99
C LEU A 90 1.53 -8.84 0.55
N GLN A 91 0.42 -9.16 -0.10
CA GLN A 91 0.12 -10.47 -0.68
C GLN A 91 0.63 -10.59 -2.11
N GLY A 92 0.93 -9.49 -2.80
CA GLY A 92 1.35 -9.52 -4.19
C GLY A 92 1.18 -8.22 -4.94
N TYR A 93 1.32 -8.31 -6.26
CA TYR A 93 1.14 -7.22 -7.21
C TYR A 93 0.31 -7.67 -8.40
N ARG A 94 -0.33 -6.72 -9.08
CA ARG A 94 -0.96 -6.92 -10.38
C ARG A 94 -0.32 -6.00 -11.39
N VAL A 95 0.12 -6.56 -12.52
CA VAL A 95 0.62 -5.83 -13.68
C VAL A 95 -0.40 -5.96 -14.80
N ILE A 96 -0.86 -4.83 -15.32
CA ILE A 96 -1.77 -4.75 -16.45
C ILE A 96 -1.05 -3.99 -17.57
N TYR A 97 -1.11 -4.47 -18.80
CA TYR A 97 -0.61 -3.72 -19.93
C TYR A 97 -1.45 -3.92 -21.20
N GLU A 98 -1.51 -2.87 -22.01
CA GLU A 98 -2.28 -2.84 -23.26
C GLU A 98 -1.65 -1.86 -24.28
N PRO A 99 -1.80 -2.09 -25.59
CA PRO A 99 -1.45 -1.11 -26.60
C PRO A 99 -2.29 0.17 -26.48
N LEU A 100 -1.71 1.34 -26.69
CA LEU A 100 -2.45 2.62 -26.72
C LEU A 100 -3.35 2.77 -27.95
N ALA A 101 -3.07 2.00 -29.01
CA ALA A 101 -3.87 1.96 -30.22
C ALA A 101 -4.10 0.49 -30.64
N PRO A 102 -5.24 0.17 -31.28
CA PRO A 102 -5.54 -1.20 -31.71
C PRO A 102 -4.46 -1.76 -32.62
N VAL A 103 -4.02 -2.99 -32.34
CA VAL A 103 -3.12 -3.75 -33.21
C VAL A 103 -3.97 -4.59 -34.14
N GLN A 104 -3.92 -4.31 -35.45
CA GLN A 104 -4.75 -4.99 -36.45
C GLN A 104 -6.26 -4.96 -36.10
N GLY A 105 -6.73 -3.83 -35.54
CA GLY A 105 -8.12 -3.65 -35.13
C GLY A 105 -8.48 -4.27 -33.78
N VAL A 106 -7.52 -4.88 -33.07
CA VAL A 106 -7.75 -5.53 -31.77
C VAL A 106 -7.04 -4.76 -30.65
N SER A 107 -7.77 -4.41 -29.59
CA SER A 107 -7.18 -3.93 -28.34
C SER A 107 -7.07 -5.10 -27.35
N LYS A 108 -5.85 -5.50 -27.02
CA LYS A 108 -5.58 -6.62 -26.10
C LYS A 108 -5.09 -6.09 -24.77
N VAL A 109 -5.81 -6.42 -23.70
CA VAL A 109 -5.39 -6.16 -22.32
C VAL A 109 -4.83 -7.44 -21.74
N VAL A 110 -3.63 -7.36 -21.16
CA VAL A 110 -3.00 -8.47 -20.46
C VAL A 110 -2.90 -8.14 -18.98
N THR A 111 -3.35 -9.06 -18.13
CA THR A 111 -3.31 -8.94 -16.66
C THR A 111 -2.49 -10.09 -16.09
N VAL A 112 -1.52 -9.76 -15.23
CA VAL A 112 -0.64 -10.72 -14.57
C VAL A 112 -0.68 -10.47 -13.06
N ASP A 113 -1.11 -11.46 -12.29
CA ASP A 113 -1.07 -11.43 -10.82
C ASP A 113 0.19 -12.15 -10.31
N ILE A 114 0.99 -11.44 -9.52
CA ILE A 114 2.25 -11.90 -8.93
C ILE A 114 2.02 -12.10 -7.43
N GLN A 115 2.35 -13.29 -6.93
CA GLN A 115 2.15 -13.65 -5.52
C GLN A 115 3.38 -13.32 -4.68
N GLY A 116 3.14 -12.76 -3.49
CA GLY A 116 4.16 -12.36 -2.53
C GLY A 116 4.87 -11.05 -2.87
N ASN A 117 5.69 -10.56 -1.93
CA ASN A 117 6.43 -9.29 -2.09
C ASN A 117 7.86 -9.46 -2.64
N TRP A 118 8.34 -10.69 -2.79
CA TRP A 118 9.74 -10.96 -3.13
C TRP A 118 10.06 -10.70 -4.61
N GLN A 119 9.06 -10.77 -5.50
CA GLN A 119 9.21 -10.46 -6.92
C GLN A 119 8.55 -9.11 -7.25
N ARG A 120 9.36 -8.14 -7.71
CA ARG A 120 8.93 -6.79 -8.11
C ARG A 120 9.35 -6.44 -9.54
N TRP A 121 9.41 -7.45 -10.39
CA TRP A 121 9.76 -7.31 -11.80
C TRP A 121 9.09 -8.40 -12.64
N LEU A 122 8.91 -8.12 -13.92
CA LEU A 122 8.32 -9.03 -14.90
C LEU A 122 8.98 -8.83 -16.28
N LYS A 123 9.44 -9.92 -16.91
CA LYS A 123 9.84 -9.93 -18.32
C LYS A 123 8.59 -10.05 -19.19
N ILE A 124 8.38 -9.05 -20.05
CA ILE A 124 7.33 -9.03 -21.05
C ILE A 124 7.92 -9.42 -22.39
N ARG A 125 7.19 -10.23 -23.15
CA ARG A 125 7.58 -10.75 -24.47
C ARG A 125 6.40 -10.61 -25.43
N ASP A 126 6.68 -10.84 -26.71
CA ASP A 126 5.70 -10.85 -27.79
C ASP A 126 4.90 -9.55 -27.92
N LEU A 127 5.55 -8.41 -27.61
CA LEU A 127 5.02 -7.08 -27.89
C LEU A 127 5.04 -6.80 -29.40
N THR A 128 4.04 -6.06 -29.85
CA THR A 128 3.96 -5.64 -31.25
C THR A 128 4.95 -4.50 -31.50
N LYS A 129 5.86 -4.71 -32.45
CA LYS A 129 6.90 -3.72 -32.80
C LYS A 129 6.29 -2.39 -33.22
N GLY A 130 6.83 -1.30 -32.67
CA GLY A 130 6.44 0.07 -33.02
C GLY A 130 5.15 0.56 -32.35
N MET A 131 4.56 -0.24 -31.47
CA MET A 131 3.39 0.16 -30.68
C MET A 131 3.83 0.68 -29.31
N THR A 132 3.18 1.75 -28.86
CA THR A 132 3.29 2.23 -27.47
C THR A 132 2.32 1.46 -26.60
N TYR A 133 2.78 1.04 -25.42
CA TYR A 133 1.99 0.31 -24.44
C TYR A 133 1.78 1.15 -23.19
N MET A 134 0.61 1.06 -22.58
CA MET A 134 0.34 1.56 -21.22
C MET A 134 0.53 0.41 -20.24
N PHE A 135 1.34 0.62 -19.22
CA PHE A 135 1.53 -0.29 -18.10
C PHE A 135 0.91 0.30 -16.84
N ARG A 136 0.24 -0.55 -16.06
CA ARG A 136 -0.38 -0.23 -14.77
C ARG A 136 0.01 -1.28 -13.74
N VAL A 137 0.47 -0.84 -12.57
CA VAL A 137 0.88 -1.73 -11.48
C VAL A 137 0.17 -1.36 -10.18
N GLN A 138 -0.43 -2.36 -9.52
CA GLN A 138 -1.06 -2.22 -8.21
C GLN A 138 -0.42 -3.18 -7.21
N ALA A 139 -0.21 -2.72 -5.97
CA ALA A 139 0.11 -3.60 -4.85
C ALA A 139 -1.17 -4.12 -4.19
N ARG A 140 -1.09 -5.27 -3.51
CA ARG A 140 -2.25 -5.91 -2.87
C ARG A 140 -1.95 -6.35 -1.43
N THR A 141 -2.88 -6.05 -0.52
CA THR A 141 -3.02 -6.72 0.79
C THR A 141 -4.22 -7.67 0.73
N ILE A 142 -5.27 -7.45 1.52
CA ILE A 142 -6.59 -8.08 1.38
C ILE A 142 -7.39 -7.48 0.21
N ILE A 143 -6.97 -6.31 -0.28
CA ILE A 143 -7.56 -5.58 -1.41
C ILE A 143 -6.44 -4.89 -2.20
N TYR A 144 -6.71 -4.56 -3.46
CA TYR A 144 -5.77 -3.80 -4.30
C TYR A 144 -5.72 -2.33 -3.91
N GLY A 145 -4.52 -1.76 -3.94
CA GLY A 145 -4.26 -0.33 -3.82
C GLY A 145 -4.47 0.42 -5.14
N PRO A 146 -4.19 1.74 -5.17
CA PRO A 146 -4.19 2.52 -6.39
C PRO A 146 -3.08 2.06 -7.35
N GLU A 147 -3.28 2.31 -8.64
CA GLU A 147 -2.32 1.95 -9.69
C GLU A 147 -1.28 3.05 -9.94
N LEU A 148 -0.05 2.62 -10.20
CA LEU A 148 0.97 3.45 -10.85
C LEU A 148 0.97 3.13 -12.34
N GLN A 149 0.97 4.15 -13.18
CA GLN A 149 0.93 3.99 -14.63
C GLN A 149 2.12 4.65 -15.33
N ALA A 150 2.60 4.04 -16.41
CA ALA A 150 3.56 4.64 -17.33
C ALA A 150 3.41 4.04 -18.72
N ASN A 151 3.77 4.81 -19.74
CA ASN A 151 3.80 4.35 -21.12
C ASN A 151 5.23 4.15 -21.61
N ILE A 152 5.40 3.22 -22.55
CA ILE A 152 6.66 2.98 -23.26
C ILE A 152 6.44 2.51 -24.68
#